data_AF-A0A7S2HSE2-F1
#
_entry.id   AF-A0A7S2HSE2-F1
#
_cell.length_a   1.000
_cell.length_b   1.000
_cell.length_c   1.000
_cell.angle_alpha   90.00
_cell.angle_beta   90.00
_cell.angle_gamma   90.00
#
_symmetry.space_group_name_H-M   'P 1'
#
loop_
_entity.id
_entity.type
_entity.pdbx_description
1 polymer ?
#
loop_
_entity_poly.entity_id
_entity_poly.type
_entity_poly.pdbx_seq_one_letter_code
_entity_poly.pdbx_strand_id
1 'polypeptide(L)'
;DLQRIRGRRLATGTDFDDDGVLKNQDGAVWLTDDGCVTSLQEALSSPSTKWKVSAVKAREFKRKPPKPLTTSTLQQEANKKLKLSAKDTMRLAQQLYESGLITYMRTDSNVLSDKAYEQTVSEVQSAYGPEYVKSRKAASKEKAAKFAQEAHEPIRPATFDNGFLSPEEGAGMMTHGKGAALYRLIYERTLASVMEDAVMSSANIEIEAKTSQSESGGALAQLLYGDENEEDGEAGSNKAGSKGLLLFRT
;
A
#
# COMPACT_ATOMS: atom_id res chain seq x y z
N ASP A 1 -15.91 -4.45 -3.88
CA ASP A 1 -16.84 -3.37 -3.45
C ASP A 1 -17.77 -2.93 -4.57
N LEU A 2 -18.98 -2.49 -4.23
CA LEU A 2 -19.91 -1.85 -5.17
C LEU A 2 -19.37 -0.48 -5.58
N GLN A 3 -19.32 -0.20 -6.87
CA GLN A 3 -18.73 1.01 -7.44
C GLN A 3 -19.73 1.86 -8.20
N ARG A 4 -20.70 1.23 -8.89
CA ARG A 4 -21.69 1.97 -9.70
C ARG A 4 -23.08 1.36 -9.62
N ILE A 5 -24.09 2.23 -9.74
CA ILE A 5 -25.51 1.89 -9.90
C ILE A 5 -25.99 2.57 -11.18
N ARG A 6 -26.52 1.80 -12.15
CA ARG A 6 -26.96 2.31 -13.47
C ARG A 6 -25.90 3.18 -14.18
N GLY A 7 -24.62 2.81 -14.02
CA GLY A 7 -23.50 3.54 -14.60
C GLY A 7 -23.06 4.79 -13.82
N ARG A 8 -23.83 5.26 -12.83
CA ARG A 8 -23.43 6.36 -11.92
C ARG A 8 -22.54 5.81 -10.80
N ARG A 9 -21.46 6.51 -10.46
CA ARG A 9 -20.53 6.10 -9.40
C ARG A 9 -21.18 6.24 -8.03
N LEU A 10 -20.94 5.33 -7.10
CA LEU A 10 -21.26 5.57 -5.70
C LEU A 10 -20.38 6.71 -5.16
N ALA A 11 -20.98 7.54 -4.30
CA ALA A 11 -20.25 8.55 -3.56
C ALA A 11 -19.24 7.88 -2.62
N THR A 12 -18.07 8.48 -2.51
CA THR A 12 -16.97 8.10 -1.61
C THR A 12 -16.61 9.29 -0.74
N GLY A 13 -15.78 9.10 0.29
CA GLY A 13 -15.43 10.17 1.23
C GLY A 13 -14.86 11.44 0.58
N THR A 14 -14.27 11.36 -0.61
CA THR A 14 -13.74 12.53 -1.34
C THR A 14 -14.82 13.42 -1.96
N ASP A 15 -16.04 12.92 -2.05
CA ASP A 15 -17.14 13.59 -2.76
C ASP A 15 -17.92 14.55 -1.87
N PHE A 16 -17.61 14.57 -0.58
CA PHE A 16 -18.23 15.42 0.42
C PHE A 16 -17.33 16.61 0.73
N ASP A 17 -17.92 17.74 1.05
CA ASP A 17 -17.23 18.87 1.68
C ASP A 17 -17.08 18.65 3.20
N ASP A 18 -16.48 19.64 3.86
CA ASP A 18 -16.17 19.56 5.29
C ASP A 18 -17.43 19.55 6.18
N ASP A 19 -18.58 19.96 5.63
CA ASP A 19 -19.90 19.95 6.28
C ASP A 19 -20.65 18.63 6.03
N GLY A 20 -20.05 17.70 5.27
CA GLY A 20 -20.66 16.41 4.95
C GLY A 20 -21.70 16.48 3.82
N VAL A 21 -21.70 17.56 3.03
CA VAL A 21 -22.62 17.73 1.90
C VAL A 21 -21.95 17.25 0.61
N LEU A 22 -22.71 16.52 -0.20
CA LEU A 22 -22.22 16.00 -1.48
C LEU A 22 -21.95 17.16 -2.46
N LYS A 23 -20.69 17.32 -2.88
CA LYS A 23 -20.22 18.41 -3.75
C LYS A 23 -20.89 18.42 -5.13
N ASN A 24 -21.26 17.25 -5.66
CA ASN A 24 -21.91 17.11 -6.96
C ASN A 24 -22.99 16.02 -6.89
N GLN A 25 -24.24 16.44 -6.79
CA GLN A 25 -25.41 15.57 -6.65
C GLN A 25 -25.72 14.75 -7.91
N ASP A 26 -25.31 15.23 -9.08
CA ASP A 26 -25.54 14.53 -10.35
C ASP A 26 -24.43 13.51 -10.63
N GLY A 27 -23.19 13.82 -10.22
CA GLY A 27 -21.99 13.04 -10.51
C GLY A 27 -21.85 11.72 -9.73
N ALA A 28 -22.50 11.61 -8.56
CA ALA A 28 -22.41 10.42 -7.72
C ALA A 28 -23.75 10.07 -7.06
N VAL A 29 -23.97 8.77 -6.83
CA VAL A 29 -25.11 8.25 -6.07
C VAL A 29 -24.70 8.14 -4.62
N TRP A 30 -25.40 8.88 -3.76
CA TRP A 30 -25.25 8.77 -2.31
C TRP A 30 -26.39 7.91 -1.76
N LEU A 31 -26.04 6.76 -1.17
CA LEU A 31 -26.98 5.88 -0.50
C LEU A 31 -27.11 6.31 0.97
N THR A 32 -28.13 7.10 1.27
CA THR A 32 -28.40 7.63 2.62
C THR A 32 -29.50 6.90 3.36
N ASP A 33 -30.39 6.24 2.64
CA ASP A 33 -31.54 5.56 3.20
C ASP A 33 -31.18 4.11 3.56
N ASP A 34 -31.23 3.79 4.85
CA ASP A 34 -30.99 2.44 5.37
C ASP A 34 -31.97 1.42 4.76
N GLY A 35 -33.19 1.86 4.41
CA GLY A 35 -34.16 1.05 3.67
C GLY A 35 -33.64 0.65 2.29
N CYS A 36 -33.17 1.63 1.51
CA CYS A 36 -32.54 1.41 0.21
C CYS A 36 -31.32 0.47 0.28
N VAL A 37 -30.46 0.62 1.28
CA VAL A 37 -29.29 -0.26 1.47
C VAL A 37 -29.73 -1.69 1.78
N THR A 38 -30.71 -1.87 2.67
CA THR A 38 -31.24 -3.18 3.03
C THR A 38 -31.87 -3.88 1.82
N SER A 39 -32.71 -3.18 1.07
CA SER A 39 -33.30 -3.72 -0.16
C SER A 39 -32.25 -4.06 -1.22
N LEU A 40 -31.17 -3.28 -1.33
CA LEU A 40 -30.06 -3.58 -2.24
C LEU A 40 -29.37 -4.89 -1.84
N GLN A 41 -29.14 -5.11 -0.55
CA GLN A 41 -28.56 -6.34 -0.03
C GLN A 41 -29.46 -7.54 -0.29
N GLU A 42 -30.77 -7.40 -0.08
CA GLU A 42 -31.76 -8.44 -0.37
C GLU A 42 -31.79 -8.80 -1.86
N ALA A 43 -31.88 -7.79 -2.74
CA ALA A 43 -31.88 -8.00 -4.18
C ALA A 43 -30.59 -8.70 -4.65
N LEU A 44 -29.43 -8.28 -4.15
CA LEU A 44 -28.14 -8.89 -4.48
C LEU A 44 -27.99 -10.32 -3.94
N SER A 45 -28.64 -10.64 -2.81
CA SER A 45 -28.62 -11.97 -2.20
C SER A 45 -29.64 -12.92 -2.83
N SER A 46 -30.57 -12.42 -3.65
CA SER A 46 -31.56 -13.25 -4.31
C SER A 46 -30.92 -14.25 -5.29
N PRO A 47 -31.37 -15.52 -5.30
CA PRO A 47 -30.96 -16.51 -6.29
C PRO A 47 -31.26 -16.11 -7.75
N SER A 48 -32.16 -15.16 -7.99
CA SER A 48 -32.51 -14.72 -9.34
C SER A 48 -31.53 -13.69 -9.91
N THR A 49 -30.68 -13.09 -9.06
CA THR A 49 -29.67 -12.11 -9.49
C THR A 49 -28.59 -12.76 -10.35
N LYS A 50 -28.43 -12.21 -11.56
CA LYS A 50 -27.45 -12.72 -12.53
C LYS A 50 -26.15 -11.97 -12.42
N TRP A 51 -25.08 -12.70 -12.14
CA TRP A 51 -23.72 -12.18 -12.03
C TRP A 51 -22.92 -12.47 -13.30
N LYS A 52 -22.12 -11.51 -13.75
CA LYS A 52 -21.24 -11.65 -14.91
C LYS A 52 -19.94 -10.90 -14.68
N VAL A 53 -18.80 -11.55 -14.93
CA VAL A 53 -17.52 -10.83 -15.05
C VAL A 53 -17.55 -10.04 -16.36
N SER A 54 -17.54 -8.72 -16.27
CA SER A 54 -17.60 -7.83 -17.43
C SER A 54 -16.22 -7.46 -17.96
N ALA A 55 -15.23 -7.33 -17.07
CA ALA A 55 -13.85 -7.09 -17.47
C ALA A 55 -12.84 -7.63 -16.44
N VAL A 56 -11.66 -8.03 -16.93
CA VAL A 56 -10.48 -8.33 -16.10
C VAL A 56 -9.31 -7.51 -16.64
N LYS A 57 -8.74 -6.64 -15.82
CA LYS A 57 -7.60 -5.79 -16.17
C LYS A 57 -6.43 -6.13 -15.26
N ALA A 58 -5.51 -6.97 -15.76
CA ALA A 58 -4.26 -7.27 -15.10
C ALA A 58 -3.19 -6.24 -15.49
N ARG A 59 -2.43 -5.78 -14.50
CA ARG A 59 -1.23 -4.97 -14.70
C ARG A 59 -0.10 -5.47 -13.84
N GLU A 60 1.09 -5.50 -14.43
CA GLU A 60 2.33 -5.66 -13.70
C GLU A 60 2.85 -4.29 -13.28
N PHE A 61 3.35 -4.18 -12.05
CA PHE A 61 4.01 -2.97 -11.57
C PHE A 61 5.22 -3.35 -10.71
N LYS A 62 6.20 -2.45 -10.70
CA LYS A 62 7.41 -2.62 -9.89
C LYS A 62 7.34 -1.78 -8.64
N ARG A 63 7.68 -2.36 -7.50
CA ARG A 63 7.84 -1.65 -6.23
C ARG A 63 9.33 -1.58 -5.90
N LYS A 64 9.85 -0.35 -5.89
CA LYS A 64 11.23 -0.08 -5.51
C LYS A 64 11.51 -0.55 -4.07
N PRO A 65 12.72 -1.04 -3.80
CA PRO A 65 13.12 -1.31 -2.43
C PRO A 65 13.10 -0.03 -1.60
N PRO A 66 12.97 -0.18 -0.27
CA PRO A 66 13.08 0.95 0.61
C PRO A 66 14.51 1.53 0.64
N LYS A 67 14.62 2.81 1.01
CA LYS A 67 15.93 3.41 1.32
C LYS A 67 16.46 2.94 2.69
N PRO A 68 17.78 3.02 2.93
CA PRO A 68 18.37 2.92 4.27
C PRO A 68 17.71 3.88 5.27
N LEU A 69 17.80 3.55 6.55
CA LEU A 69 17.12 4.31 7.60
C LEU A 69 17.85 5.61 7.92
N THR A 70 17.05 6.65 8.06
CA THR A 70 17.34 7.90 8.76
C THR A 70 16.72 7.83 10.15
N THR A 71 16.97 8.81 11.02
CA THR A 71 16.32 8.90 12.33
C THR A 71 14.79 8.94 12.23
N SER A 72 14.25 9.76 11.31
CA SER A 72 12.81 9.91 11.13
C SER A 72 12.15 8.62 10.62
N THR A 73 12.77 7.97 9.64
CA THR A 73 12.23 6.74 9.06
C THR A 73 12.41 5.53 9.99
N LEU A 74 13.48 5.47 10.80
CA LEU A 74 13.63 4.47 11.86
C LEU A 74 12.48 4.58 12.86
N GLN A 75 12.17 5.77 13.36
CA GLN A 75 11.09 5.98 14.32
C GLN A 75 9.72 5.60 13.74
N GLN A 76 9.44 5.96 12.50
CA GLN A 76 8.19 5.61 11.82
C GLN A 76 8.05 4.09 11.62
N GLU A 77 9.09 3.42 11.13
CA GLU A 77 9.07 1.97 10.90
C GLU A 77 9.02 1.19 12.23
N ALA A 78 9.76 1.62 13.25
CA ALA A 78 9.72 1.03 14.59
C ALA A 78 8.35 1.19 15.24
N ASN A 79 7.68 2.33 15.07
CA ASN A 79 6.31 2.50 15.54
C ASN A 79 5.34 1.57 14.79
N LYS A 80 5.41 1.56 13.46
CA LYS A 80 4.52 0.76 12.60
C LYS A 80 4.64 -0.73 12.90
N LYS A 81 5.87 -1.25 12.94
CA LYS A 81 6.18 -2.69 13.02
C LYS A 81 6.34 -3.20 14.45
N LEU A 82 6.97 -2.43 15.33
CA LEU A 82 7.36 -2.87 16.67
C LEU A 82 6.54 -2.21 17.79
N LYS A 83 5.62 -1.30 17.43
CA LYS A 83 4.79 -0.52 18.37
C LYS A 83 5.63 0.27 19.39
N LEU A 84 6.82 0.70 18.97
CA LEU A 84 7.70 1.52 19.80
C LEU A 84 7.32 3.01 19.69
N SER A 85 7.39 3.73 20.81
CA SER A 85 7.35 5.19 20.80
C SER A 85 8.66 5.73 20.19
N ALA A 86 8.67 6.99 19.74
CA ALA A 86 9.89 7.64 19.28
C ALA A 86 10.97 7.64 20.38
N LYS A 87 10.58 7.92 21.63
CA LYS A 87 11.48 7.91 22.80
C LYS A 87 12.10 6.53 23.05
N ASP A 88 11.28 5.48 23.06
CA ASP A 88 11.78 4.11 23.28
C ASP A 88 12.67 3.64 22.13
N THR A 89 12.31 3.97 20.89
CA THR A 89 13.12 3.67 19.70
C THR A 89 14.51 4.28 19.83
N MET A 90 14.59 5.56 20.19
CA MET A 90 15.88 6.25 20.34
C MET A 90 16.69 5.70 21.53
N ARG A 91 16.05 5.34 22.64
CA ARG A 91 16.74 4.70 23.78
C ARG A 91 17.37 3.36 23.37
N LEU A 92 16.62 2.51 22.67
CA LEU A 92 17.13 1.21 22.21
C LEU A 92 18.21 1.37 21.12
N ALA A 93 18.04 2.33 20.21
CA ALA A 93 19.04 2.63 19.18
C ALA A 93 20.34 3.18 19.80
N GLN A 94 20.25 4.00 20.85
CA GLN A 94 21.43 4.44 21.61
C GLN A 94 22.18 3.24 22.19
N GLN A 95 21.47 2.29 22.83
CA GLN A 95 22.09 1.08 23.37
C GLN A 95 22.74 0.23 22.27
N LEU A 96 22.08 0.06 21.13
CA LEU A 96 22.65 -0.64 19.98
C LEU A 96 23.94 0.03 19.48
N TYR A 97 23.96 1.36 19.41
CA TYR A 97 25.13 2.13 19.00
C TYR A 97 26.28 2.02 20.00
N GLU A 98 26.00 2.15 21.29
CA GLU A 98 26.99 2.01 22.37
C GLU A 98 27.57 0.60 22.45
N SER A 99 26.78 -0.42 22.11
CA SER A 99 27.25 -1.81 21.96
C SER A 99 27.99 -2.08 20.64
N GLY A 100 28.17 -1.08 19.78
CA GLY A 100 28.86 -1.21 18.49
C GLY A 100 28.10 -2.04 17.45
N LEU A 101 26.78 -2.20 17.60
CA LEU A 101 25.96 -3.03 16.70
C LEU A 101 25.43 -2.25 15.49
N ILE A 102 25.25 -0.93 15.62
CA ILE A 102 24.76 -0.07 14.54
C ILE A 102 25.59 1.20 14.41
N THR A 103 25.47 1.89 13.28
CA THR A 103 25.99 3.24 13.08
C THR A 103 25.20 4.30 13.86
N TYR A 104 25.72 5.53 13.90
CA TYR A 104 25.10 6.61 14.66
C TYR A 104 23.64 6.87 14.25
N MET A 105 22.73 6.75 15.21
CA MET A 105 21.28 6.75 14.99
C MET A 105 20.65 8.15 14.82
N ARG A 106 21.43 9.23 14.91
CA ARG A 106 20.99 10.61 14.66
C ARG A 106 21.57 11.10 13.33
N THR A 107 20.87 10.77 12.26
CA THR A 107 21.30 11.00 10.87
C THR A 107 20.06 11.24 10.00
N ASP A 108 20.18 12.16 9.06
CA ASP A 108 19.24 12.41 7.98
C ASP A 108 19.72 11.83 6.64
N SER A 109 20.95 11.31 6.60
CA SER A 109 21.51 10.62 5.44
C SER A 109 20.87 9.25 5.25
N ASN A 110 20.55 8.95 4.00
CA ASN A 110 20.11 7.62 3.55
C ASN A 110 21.09 7.00 2.55
N VAL A 111 22.33 7.50 2.51
CA VAL A 111 23.33 7.13 1.49
C VAL A 111 24.41 6.26 2.11
N LEU A 112 24.49 4.99 1.70
CA LEU A 112 25.57 4.10 2.12
C LEU A 112 26.92 4.58 1.56
N SER A 113 27.97 4.49 2.37
CA SER A 113 29.34 4.60 1.90
C SER A 113 29.67 3.45 0.93
N ASP A 114 30.67 3.63 0.06
CA ASP A 114 31.05 2.64 -0.96
C ASP A 114 31.37 1.29 -0.32
N LYS A 115 32.13 1.31 0.78
CA LYS A 115 32.46 0.12 1.58
C LYS A 115 31.20 -0.55 2.14
N ALA A 116 30.29 0.23 2.75
CA ALA A 116 29.06 -0.32 3.31
C ALA A 116 28.12 -0.88 2.24
N TYR A 117 28.08 -0.26 1.07
CA TYR A 117 27.31 -0.74 -0.08
C TYR A 117 27.85 -2.08 -0.58
N GLU A 118 29.17 -2.19 -0.82
CA GLU A 118 29.78 -3.44 -1.29
C GLU A 118 29.59 -4.58 -0.29
N GLN A 119 29.71 -4.29 1.00
CA GLN A 119 29.46 -5.26 2.06
C GLN A 119 27.99 -5.71 2.09
N THR A 120 27.04 -4.77 1.98
CA THR A 120 25.60 -5.10 1.94
C THR A 120 25.27 -5.93 0.70
N VAL A 121 25.89 -5.62 -0.44
CA VAL A 121 25.75 -6.44 -1.67
C VAL A 121 26.25 -7.85 -1.43
N SER A 122 27.45 -8.02 -0.86
CA SER A 122 28.02 -9.33 -0.55
C SER A 122 27.10 -10.14 0.37
N GLU A 123 26.53 -9.49 1.39
CA GLU A 123 25.58 -10.12 2.32
C GLU A 123 24.33 -10.62 1.59
N VAL A 124 23.74 -9.78 0.73
CA VAL A 124 22.56 -10.17 -0.05
C VAL A 124 22.88 -11.29 -1.03
N GLN A 125 24.03 -11.26 -1.69
CA GLN A 125 24.46 -12.34 -2.59
C GLN A 125 24.61 -13.67 -1.86
N SER A 126 25.20 -13.65 -0.67
CA SER A 126 25.39 -14.83 0.17
C SER A 126 24.05 -15.40 0.67
N ALA A 127 23.16 -14.53 1.16
CA ALA A 127 21.92 -14.96 1.81
C ALA A 127 20.79 -15.28 0.82
N TYR A 128 20.69 -14.55 -0.31
CA TYR A 128 19.55 -14.63 -1.23
C TYR A 128 19.92 -15.02 -2.66
N GLY A 129 21.16 -14.81 -3.07
CA GLY A 129 21.63 -15.06 -4.43
C GLY A 129 21.90 -13.77 -5.23
N PRO A 130 22.78 -13.84 -6.25
CA PRO A 130 23.23 -12.68 -7.01
C PRO A 130 22.14 -11.98 -7.83
N GLU A 131 21.10 -12.70 -8.24
CA GLU A 131 19.96 -12.18 -9.00
C GLU A 131 19.07 -11.21 -8.20
N TYR A 132 19.18 -11.23 -6.87
CA TYR A 132 18.41 -10.35 -5.99
C TYR A 132 19.09 -9.01 -5.72
N VAL A 133 20.30 -8.77 -6.25
CA VAL A 133 21.02 -7.51 -6.07
C VAL A 133 20.79 -6.57 -7.24
N LYS A 134 20.52 -5.29 -6.93
CA LYS A 134 20.43 -4.23 -7.93
C LYS A 134 21.65 -4.20 -8.84
N SER A 135 21.42 -4.12 -10.15
CA SER A 135 22.52 -3.86 -11.08
C SER A 135 23.31 -2.58 -10.73
N ARG A 136 24.65 -2.63 -10.82
CA ARG A 136 25.56 -1.52 -10.49
C ARG A 136 25.24 -0.21 -11.23
N LYS A 137 24.66 -0.29 -12.44
CA LYS A 137 24.19 0.86 -13.23
C LYS A 137 22.98 1.56 -12.61
N ALA A 138 22.06 0.82 -11.99
CA ALA A 138 20.91 1.38 -11.30
C ALA A 138 21.34 2.09 -9.99
N ALA A 139 22.29 1.50 -9.26
CA ALA A 139 22.83 2.08 -8.02
C ALA A 139 23.57 3.42 -8.25
N SER A 140 24.34 3.54 -9.34
CA SER A 140 25.09 4.77 -9.66
C SER A 140 24.19 5.97 -9.98
N LYS A 141 23.03 5.76 -10.61
CA LYS A 141 22.06 6.83 -10.89
C LYS A 141 21.39 7.39 -9.63
N GLU A 142 21.18 6.55 -8.60
CA GLU A 142 20.64 7.00 -7.32
C GLU A 142 21.68 7.79 -6.50
N LYS A 143 22.97 7.45 -6.63
CA LYS A 143 24.10 8.14 -5.99
C LYS A 143 24.34 9.56 -6.52
N ALA A 144 24.02 9.83 -7.79
CA ALA A 144 24.25 11.12 -8.44
C ALA A 144 23.31 12.25 -7.95
N ALA A 145 22.35 11.95 -7.06
CA ALA A 145 21.21 12.83 -6.80
C ALA A 145 21.33 13.79 -5.60
N LYS A 146 22.39 13.81 -4.77
CA LYS A 146 22.53 14.86 -3.72
C LYS A 146 23.91 14.90 -3.02
N PHE A 147 24.53 16.09 -3.10
CA PHE A 147 25.61 16.72 -2.31
C PHE A 147 26.64 15.86 -1.55
N ALA A 148 27.90 16.04 -1.94
CA ALA A 148 29.12 15.52 -1.33
C ALA A 148 29.53 16.21 0.00
N GLN A 149 28.58 16.76 0.78
CA GLN A 149 28.89 17.52 2.00
C GLN A 149 28.36 16.92 3.31
N GLU A 150 27.61 15.82 3.29
CA GLU A 150 27.26 15.07 4.50
C GLU A 150 27.95 13.71 4.48
N ALA A 151 29.12 13.62 5.11
CA ALA A 151 29.85 12.38 5.36
C ALA A 151 29.18 11.51 6.44
N HIS A 152 27.86 11.61 6.59
CA HIS A 152 27.10 10.85 7.57
C HIS A 152 26.57 9.57 6.95
N GLU A 153 26.83 8.45 7.59
CA GLU A 153 26.26 7.18 7.18
C GLU A 153 24.78 7.09 7.62
N PRO A 154 23.94 6.34 6.90
CA PRO A 154 22.60 5.99 7.36
C PRO A 154 22.69 5.08 8.58
N ILE A 155 21.54 4.86 9.22
CA ILE A 155 21.40 3.87 10.29
C ILE A 155 21.40 2.48 9.65
N ARG A 156 22.47 1.72 9.92
CA ARG A 156 22.73 0.37 9.39
C ARG A 156 23.47 -0.48 10.44
N PRO A 157 23.58 -1.80 10.28
CA PRO A 157 24.50 -2.61 11.08
C PRO A 157 25.94 -2.09 10.98
N ALA A 158 26.66 -2.15 12.09
CA ALA A 158 28.09 -1.88 12.10
C ALA A 158 28.85 -2.96 11.29
N THR A 159 29.98 -2.55 10.72
CA THR A 159 30.83 -3.43 9.93
C THR A 159 31.85 -4.12 10.82
N PHE A 160 31.90 -5.45 10.77
CA PHE A 160 32.95 -6.28 11.36
C PHE A 160 33.79 -6.93 10.24
N ASP A 161 34.90 -7.59 10.60
CA ASP A 161 35.83 -8.20 9.63
C ASP A 161 35.15 -9.26 8.74
N ASN A 162 34.15 -9.97 9.28
CA ASN A 162 33.42 -11.04 8.58
C ASN A 162 32.07 -10.60 8.01
N GLY A 163 31.71 -9.32 8.04
CA GLY A 163 30.41 -8.86 7.58
C GLY A 163 29.60 -8.11 8.64
N PHE A 164 28.28 -8.18 8.51
CA PHE A 164 27.36 -7.72 9.54
C PHE A 164 27.09 -8.88 10.50
N LEU A 165 26.90 -8.60 11.79
CA LEU A 165 26.37 -9.63 12.69
C LEU A 165 24.95 -9.99 12.25
N SER A 166 24.65 -11.29 12.15
CA SER A 166 23.30 -11.74 11.82
C SER A 166 22.29 -11.25 12.87
N PRO A 167 20.99 -11.18 12.56
CA PRO A 167 19.98 -10.86 13.56
C PRO A 167 20.04 -11.74 14.81
N GLU A 168 20.41 -13.03 14.66
CA GLU A 168 20.57 -13.98 15.76
C GLU A 168 21.81 -13.67 16.60
N GLU A 169 22.95 -13.40 15.97
CA GLU A 169 24.20 -13.01 16.65
C GLU A 169 24.03 -11.69 17.40
N GLY A 170 23.46 -10.68 16.72
CA GLY A 170 23.15 -9.38 17.32
C GLY A 170 22.14 -9.50 18.46
N ALA A 171 21.13 -10.34 18.33
CA ALA A 171 20.17 -10.60 19.41
C ALA A 171 20.83 -11.22 20.64
N GLY A 172 21.81 -12.10 20.46
CA GLY A 172 22.60 -12.70 21.55
C GLY A 172 23.38 -11.67 22.38
N MET A 173 23.68 -10.49 21.81
CA MET A 173 24.35 -9.39 22.49
C MET A 173 23.38 -8.46 23.24
N MET A 174 22.08 -8.73 23.22
CA MET A 174 21.06 -7.84 23.79
C MET A 174 20.27 -8.49 24.92
N THR A 175 20.10 -7.75 26.02
CA THR A 175 19.34 -8.23 27.20
C THR A 175 17.82 -8.21 26.98
N HIS A 176 17.31 -7.47 25.98
CA HIS A 176 15.87 -7.23 25.78
C HIS A 176 15.40 -7.57 24.37
N GLY A 177 14.32 -8.34 24.24
CA GLY A 177 13.77 -8.77 22.95
C GLY A 177 13.33 -7.63 22.01
N LYS A 178 12.93 -6.47 22.55
CA LYS A 178 12.60 -5.28 21.73
C LYS A 178 13.84 -4.64 21.08
N GLY A 179 14.99 -4.72 21.74
CA GLY A 179 16.26 -4.27 21.15
C GLY A 179 16.66 -5.17 19.98
N ALA A 180 16.57 -6.50 20.16
CA ALA A 180 16.84 -7.47 19.10
C ALA A 180 15.92 -7.28 17.89
N ALA A 181 14.64 -7.04 18.12
CA ALA A 181 13.69 -6.73 17.06
C ALA A 181 14.02 -5.42 16.31
N LEU A 182 14.53 -4.40 17.02
CA LEU A 182 14.97 -3.15 16.40
C LEU A 182 16.24 -3.35 15.55
N TYR A 183 17.20 -4.13 16.05
CA TYR A 183 18.40 -4.50 15.28
C TYR A 183 18.02 -5.24 14.00
N ARG A 184 17.17 -6.26 14.10
CA ARG A 184 16.66 -7.01 12.95
C ARG A 184 16.00 -6.09 11.92
N LEU A 185 15.19 -5.14 12.36
CA LEU A 185 14.57 -4.15 11.48
C LEU A 185 15.61 -3.31 10.74
N ILE A 186 16.68 -2.87 11.41
CA ILE A 186 17.78 -2.10 10.81
C ILE A 186 18.56 -2.95 9.81
N TYR A 187 18.88 -4.21 10.18
CA TYR A 187 19.56 -5.18 9.33
C TYR A 187 18.76 -5.43 8.05
N GLU A 188 17.52 -5.92 8.16
CA GLU A 188 16.67 -6.26 7.01
C GLU A 188 16.43 -5.04 6.09
N ARG A 189 16.27 -3.85 6.66
CA ARG A 189 16.10 -2.61 5.88
C ARG A 189 17.35 -2.24 5.10
N THR A 190 18.53 -2.46 5.67
CA THR A 190 19.82 -2.20 5.03
C THR A 190 20.00 -3.13 3.84
N LEU A 191 19.80 -4.44 4.04
CA LEU A 191 19.90 -5.44 2.97
C LEU A 191 18.89 -5.15 1.85
N ALA A 192 17.62 -4.93 2.20
CA ALA A 192 16.59 -4.64 1.22
C ALA A 192 16.91 -3.42 0.34
N SER A 193 17.67 -2.43 0.85
CA SER A 193 17.95 -1.19 0.11
C SER A 193 18.79 -1.37 -1.16
N VAL A 194 19.59 -2.45 -1.22
CA VAL A 194 20.42 -2.80 -2.38
C VAL A 194 19.82 -3.92 -3.23
N MET A 195 18.63 -4.42 -2.87
CA MET A 195 17.95 -5.49 -3.61
C MET A 195 17.18 -4.97 -4.82
N GLU A 196 16.94 -5.83 -5.80
CA GLU A 196 16.13 -5.55 -7.00
C GLU A 196 14.69 -5.13 -6.67
N ASP A 197 14.05 -4.47 -7.65
CA ASP A 197 12.65 -4.08 -7.53
C ASP A 197 11.74 -5.31 -7.42
N ALA A 198 10.76 -5.27 -6.51
CA ALA A 198 9.76 -6.32 -6.44
C ALA A 198 8.78 -6.20 -7.62
N VAL A 199 8.67 -7.25 -8.43
CA VAL A 199 7.68 -7.35 -9.51
C VAL A 199 6.37 -7.87 -8.92
N MET A 200 5.30 -7.12 -9.10
CA MET A 200 3.98 -7.44 -8.54
C MET A 200 2.91 -7.38 -9.63
N SER A 201 1.95 -8.30 -9.57
CA SER A 201 0.75 -8.29 -10.41
C SER A 201 -0.46 -7.85 -9.61
N SER A 202 -1.25 -6.94 -10.17
CA SER A 202 -2.58 -6.61 -9.66
C SER A 202 -3.60 -6.80 -10.77
N ALA A 203 -4.69 -7.50 -10.46
CA ALA A 203 -5.85 -7.62 -11.33
C ALA A 203 -6.98 -6.76 -10.76
N ASN A 204 -7.65 -6.02 -11.63
CA ASN A 204 -8.94 -5.41 -11.31
C ASN A 204 -10.01 -6.21 -12.04
N ILE A 205 -10.96 -6.77 -11.30
CA ILE A 205 -12.06 -7.54 -11.85
C ILE A 205 -13.32 -6.70 -11.70
N GLU A 206 -13.96 -6.42 -12.84
CA GLU A 206 -15.25 -5.74 -12.90
C GLU A 206 -16.35 -6.82 -13.00
N ILE A 207 -17.30 -6.78 -12.08
CA ILE A 207 -18.41 -7.74 -12.00
C ILE A 207 -19.72 -6.97 -12.09
N GLU A 208 -20.55 -7.36 -13.05
CA GLU A 208 -21.91 -6.86 -13.22
C GLU A 208 -22.89 -7.76 -12.48
N ALA A 209 -23.81 -7.17 -11.72
CA ALA A 209 -25.01 -7.84 -11.22
C ALA A 209 -26.24 -7.22 -11.88
N LYS A 210 -27.15 -8.07 -12.35
CA LYS A 210 -28.46 -7.68 -12.84
C LYS A 210 -29.52 -8.22 -11.88
N THR A 211 -30.23 -7.30 -11.21
CA THR A 211 -31.36 -7.63 -10.33
C THR A 211 -32.67 -7.61 -11.12
N SER A 212 -33.74 -8.17 -10.55
CA SER A 212 -35.09 -8.09 -11.11
C SER A 212 -35.92 -7.01 -10.40
N GLN A 213 -36.89 -6.43 -11.11
CA GLN A 213 -37.73 -5.35 -10.57
C GLN A 213 -38.65 -5.85 -9.45
N SER A 214 -39.09 -7.11 -9.49
CA SER A 214 -39.94 -7.72 -8.45
C SER A 214 -39.25 -7.86 -7.10
N GLU A 215 -37.92 -7.84 -7.08
CA GLU A 215 -37.10 -7.97 -5.86
C GLU A 215 -36.62 -6.61 -5.33
N SER A 216 -36.91 -5.54 -6.06
CA SER A 216 -36.51 -4.18 -5.71
C SER A 216 -37.74 -3.44 -5.20
N GLY A 217 -37.87 -3.29 -3.88
CA GLY A 217 -38.96 -2.52 -3.26
C GLY A 217 -38.68 -1.03 -3.20
N GLY A 218 -39.74 -0.20 -3.24
CA GLY A 218 -39.71 1.23 -2.86
C GLY A 218 -38.59 2.06 -3.50
N ALA A 219 -37.80 2.74 -2.66
CA ALA A 219 -36.71 3.64 -3.06
C ALA A 219 -35.60 2.93 -3.88
N LEU A 220 -35.39 1.62 -3.67
CA LEU A 220 -34.45 0.85 -4.48
C LEU A 220 -34.96 0.68 -5.92
N ALA A 221 -36.27 0.43 -6.09
CA ALA A 221 -36.87 0.29 -7.40
C ALA A 221 -36.68 1.57 -8.22
N GLN A 222 -36.94 2.72 -7.60
CA GLN A 222 -36.74 4.03 -8.23
C GLN A 222 -35.26 4.25 -8.57
N LEU A 223 -34.34 3.89 -7.69
CA LEU A 223 -32.91 4.00 -7.93
C LEU A 223 -32.41 3.09 -9.07
N LEU A 224 -32.89 1.85 -9.16
CA LEU A 224 -32.43 0.83 -10.11
C LEU A 224 -33.15 0.86 -11.47
N TYR A 225 -34.39 1.36 -11.51
CA TYR A 225 -35.24 1.30 -12.71
C TYR A 225 -35.77 2.67 -13.17
N GLY A 226 -35.81 3.67 -12.29
CA GLY A 226 -36.34 5.03 -12.56
C GLY A 226 -37.85 5.10 -12.42
N ASP A 227 -38.41 6.32 -12.46
CA ASP A 227 -39.86 6.52 -12.57
C ASP A 227 -40.34 6.26 -14.01
N GLU A 228 -41.53 5.68 -14.15
CA GLU A 228 -42.11 5.27 -15.46
C GLU A 228 -42.48 6.44 -16.39
N ASN A 229 -42.17 7.70 -16.05
CA ASN A 229 -42.59 8.89 -16.80
C ASN A 229 -41.49 9.57 -17.65
N GLU A 230 -40.30 9.00 -17.78
CA GLU A 230 -39.34 9.45 -18.80
C GLU A 230 -39.63 8.75 -20.14
N GLU A 231 -40.60 9.29 -20.90
CA GLU A 231 -40.69 9.03 -22.34
C GLU A 231 -39.44 9.54 -23.06
N ASP A 232 -39.03 8.77 -24.06
CA ASP A 232 -37.77 8.86 -24.80
C ASP A 232 -37.56 10.24 -25.47
N GLY A 233 -36.81 11.11 -24.81
CA GLY A 233 -36.16 12.28 -25.42
C GLY A 233 -34.83 11.88 -26.05
N GLU A 234 -34.77 11.92 -27.39
CA GLU A 234 -33.61 11.64 -28.24
C GLU A 234 -32.27 12.19 -27.69
N ALA A 235 -31.36 11.28 -27.31
CA ALA A 235 -29.91 11.44 -27.46
C ALA A 235 -29.18 10.11 -27.24
N GLY A 236 -28.61 9.56 -28.32
CA GLY A 236 -27.40 8.72 -28.29
C GLY A 236 -27.50 7.33 -27.65
N SER A 237 -27.57 6.31 -28.52
CA SER A 237 -27.38 4.88 -28.29
C SER A 237 -26.55 4.47 -27.05
N ASN A 238 -27.22 4.13 -25.93
CA ASN A 238 -26.84 3.05 -24.98
C ASN A 238 -27.79 2.89 -23.76
N LYS A 239 -28.91 3.62 -23.66
CA LYS A 239 -29.70 3.71 -22.41
C LYS A 239 -30.58 2.51 -22.06
N ALA A 240 -30.97 1.66 -23.01
CA ALA A 240 -31.88 0.53 -22.71
C ALA A 240 -31.23 -0.61 -21.89
N GLY A 241 -29.90 -0.69 -21.85
CA GLY A 241 -29.16 -1.83 -21.27
C GLY A 241 -28.73 -1.70 -19.80
N SER A 242 -28.97 -0.57 -19.13
CA SER A 242 -28.40 -0.25 -17.82
C SER A 242 -29.38 -0.36 -16.63
N LYS A 243 -30.66 -0.71 -16.88
CA LYS A 243 -31.66 -0.94 -15.81
C LYS A 243 -31.26 -2.14 -14.96
N GLY A 244 -31.33 -2.01 -13.63
CA GLY A 244 -30.97 -3.05 -12.67
C GLY A 244 -29.48 -3.42 -12.65
N LEU A 245 -28.60 -2.66 -13.33
CA LEU A 245 -27.18 -2.98 -13.44
C LEU A 245 -26.36 -2.35 -12.30
N LEU A 246 -25.63 -3.20 -11.59
CA LEU A 246 -24.70 -2.85 -10.53
C LEU A 246 -23.30 -3.28 -10.93
N LEU A 247 -22.30 -2.41 -10.76
CA LEU A 247 -20.91 -2.71 -11.08
C LEU A 247 -20.08 -2.79 -9.79
N PHE A 248 -19.42 -3.92 -9.60
CA PHE A 248 -18.50 -4.19 -8.52
C PHE A 248 -17.07 -4.22 -9.05
N ARG A 249 -16.12 -3.88 -8.19
CA ARG A 249 -14.69 -4.03 -8.45
C ARG A 249 -14.02 -4.83 -7.34
N THR A 250 -13.18 -5.79 -7.72
CA THR A 250 -12.28 -6.52 -6.83
C THR A 250 -10.83 -6.29 -7.23
#